data_AF-A0A815JNV6-F1
#
_entry.id   AF-A0A815JNV6-F1
#
_cell.length_a   1.000
_cell.length_b   1.000
_cell.length_c   1.000
_cell.angle_alpha   90.00
_cell.angle_beta   90.00
_cell.angle_gamma   90.00
#
_symmetry.space_group_name_H-M   'P 1'
#
loop_
_entity.id
_entity.type
_entity.pdbx_description
1 polymer ?
#
loop_
_entity_poly.entity_id
_entity_poly.type
_entity_poly.pdbx_seq_one_letter_code
_entity_poly.pdbx_strand_id
1 'polypeptide(L)'
;MLSNFLSNTLKIQAIINKTLMECKDIDNAMHLFSSITNKSNYMYTVMFKGLITNNEAEKVLDLFDEMKIEPDQFTLSILFNGCAVLNNNRAMKTGKKLLAKMPENYRNNKITSTSAIDMLMKFGDVETAQQIFLSIK
;
A
#
# COMPACT_ATOMS: atom_id res chain seq x y z
N MET A 1 -29.99 -2.66 9.26
CA MET A 1 -28.87 -2.03 9.99
C MET A 1 -27.52 -2.32 9.33
N LEU A 2 -27.17 -3.59 9.07
CA LEU A 2 -25.93 -3.98 8.36
C LEU A 2 -25.86 -3.45 6.91
N SER A 3 -26.97 -3.48 6.16
CA SER A 3 -27.04 -2.97 4.78
C SER A 3 -26.73 -1.47 4.66
N ASN A 4 -27.23 -0.66 5.59
CA ASN A 4 -26.96 0.78 5.62
C ASN A 4 -25.50 1.08 6.00
N PHE A 5 -24.91 0.28 6.90
CA PHE A 5 -23.50 0.39 7.26
C PHE A 5 -22.57 0.03 6.09
N LEU A 6 -22.85 -1.07 5.39
CA LEU A 6 -22.14 -1.48 4.17
C LEU A 6 -22.28 -0.43 3.06
N SER A 7 -23.49 0.09 2.84
CA SER A 7 -23.75 1.16 1.86
C SER A 7 -22.96 2.43 2.16
N ASN A 8 -22.89 2.86 3.42
CA ASN A 8 -22.12 4.04 3.82
C ASN A 8 -20.62 3.82 3.68
N THR A 9 -20.12 2.62 4.01
CA THR A 9 -18.70 2.25 3.87
C THR A 9 -18.26 2.31 2.41
N LEU A 10 -19.05 1.76 1.48
CA LEU A 10 -18.78 1.79 0.04
C LEU A 10 -18.83 3.22 -0.52
N LYS A 11 -19.79 4.05 -0.06
CA LYS A 11 -19.86 5.46 -0.44
C LYS A 11 -18.63 6.24 0.01
N ILE A 12 -18.18 6.04 1.26
CA ILE A 12 -16.99 6.71 1.79
C ILE A 12 -15.73 6.31 1.00
N GLN A 13 -15.59 5.02 0.69
CA GLN A 13 -14.51 4.52 -0.17
C GLN A 13 -14.52 5.19 -1.56
N ALA A 14 -15.70 5.30 -2.19
CA ALA A 14 -15.83 5.94 -3.49
C ALA A 14 -15.52 7.45 -3.43
N ILE A 15 -15.94 8.13 -2.36
CA ILE A 15 -15.63 9.55 -2.14
C ILE A 15 -14.13 9.74 -1.96
N ILE A 16 -13.47 8.97 -1.09
CA ILE A 16 -12.02 9.05 -0.88
C ILE A 16 -11.28 8.81 -2.20
N ASN A 17 -11.67 7.80 -2.96
CA ASN A 17 -11.05 7.51 -4.25
C ASN A 17 -11.24 8.66 -5.24
N LYS A 18 -12.46 9.23 -5.32
CA LYS A 18 -12.74 10.39 -6.16
C LYS A 18 -11.93 11.62 -5.74
N THR A 19 -11.89 11.93 -4.45
CA THR A 19 -11.16 13.09 -3.91
C THR A 19 -9.65 12.97 -4.16
N LEU A 20 -9.07 11.78 -4.03
CA LEU A 20 -7.65 11.53 -4.30
C LEU A 20 -7.31 11.54 -5.79
N MET A 21 -8.13 10.88 -6.62
CA MET A 21 -7.78 10.63 -8.02
C MET A 21 -8.20 11.77 -8.96
N GLU A 22 -9.33 12.42 -8.69
CA GLU A 22 -9.88 13.48 -9.55
C GLU A 22 -9.62 14.86 -8.96
N CYS A 23 -9.88 15.06 -7.66
CA CYS A 23 -9.77 16.38 -7.04
C CYS A 23 -8.36 16.70 -6.55
N LYS A 24 -7.49 15.68 -6.40
CA LYS A 24 -6.13 15.78 -5.84
C LYS A 24 -6.08 16.49 -4.47
N ASP A 25 -7.19 16.43 -3.74
CA ASP A 25 -7.35 17.10 -2.45
C ASP A 25 -7.00 16.12 -1.32
N ILE A 26 -5.70 15.98 -1.09
CA ILE A 26 -5.13 14.97 -0.20
C ILE A 26 -5.51 15.25 1.25
N ASP A 27 -5.56 16.52 1.65
CA ASP A 27 -5.86 16.90 3.03
C ASP A 27 -7.31 16.54 3.40
N ASN A 28 -8.28 16.83 2.51
CA ASN A 28 -9.66 16.40 2.74
C ASN A 28 -9.81 14.88 2.70
N ALA A 29 -9.09 14.18 1.81
CA ALA A 29 -9.10 12.72 1.79
C ALA A 29 -8.54 12.11 3.09
N MET A 30 -7.43 12.65 3.60
CA MET A 30 -6.85 12.26 4.88
C MET A 30 -7.79 12.55 6.06
N HIS A 31 -8.43 13.72 6.07
CA HIS A 31 -9.40 14.08 7.10
C HIS A 31 -10.58 13.11 7.10
N LEU A 32 -11.19 12.86 5.94
CA LEU A 32 -12.28 11.88 5.80
C LEU A 32 -11.84 10.48 6.23
N PHE A 33 -10.67 10.03 5.77
CA PHE A 33 -10.12 8.74 6.15
C PHE A 33 -9.90 8.62 7.67
N SER A 34 -9.36 9.67 8.30
CA SER A 34 -9.11 9.69 9.75
C SER A 34 -10.39 9.51 10.56
N SER A 35 -11.51 10.05 10.09
CA SER A 35 -12.82 9.95 10.75
C SER A 35 -13.43 8.54 10.77
N ILE A 36 -12.92 7.60 9.96
CA ILE A 36 -13.43 6.23 9.87
C ILE A 36 -12.83 5.38 11.01
N THR A 37 -13.65 4.81 11.88
CA THR A 37 -13.15 3.96 12.98
C THR A 37 -12.61 2.61 12.48
N ASN A 38 -13.37 1.90 11.64
CA ASN A 38 -13.04 0.54 11.19
C ASN A 38 -12.57 0.56 9.73
N LYS A 39 -11.29 0.85 9.54
CA LYS A 39 -10.65 0.94 8.22
C LYS A 39 -10.34 -0.47 7.69
N SER A 40 -10.61 -0.71 6.40
CA SER A 40 -10.30 -1.97 5.72
C SER A 40 -9.02 -1.88 4.88
N ASN A 41 -8.43 -3.04 4.52
CA ASN A 41 -7.29 -3.11 3.59
C ASN A 41 -7.54 -2.34 2.29
N TYR A 42 -8.76 -2.41 1.75
CA TYR A 42 -9.14 -1.65 0.57
C TYR A 42 -9.03 -0.13 0.79
N MET A 43 -9.50 0.39 1.92
CA MET A 43 -9.39 1.84 2.21
C MET A 43 -7.93 2.29 2.30
N TYR A 44 -7.09 1.52 3.00
CA TYR A 44 -5.64 1.77 3.04
C TYR A 44 -5.01 1.72 1.64
N THR A 45 -5.37 0.71 0.84
CA THR A 45 -4.91 0.59 -0.56
C THR A 45 -5.26 1.81 -1.40
N VAL A 46 -6.49 2.32 -1.29
CA VAL A 46 -6.93 3.54 -1.99
C VAL A 46 -6.11 4.74 -1.53
N MET A 47 -5.92 4.92 -0.22
CA MET A 47 -5.10 6.00 0.32
C MET A 47 -3.66 5.92 -0.18
N PHE A 48 -3.00 4.78 -0.04
CA PHE A 48 -1.62 4.61 -0.47
C PHE A 48 -1.45 4.89 -1.97
N LYS A 49 -2.34 4.34 -2.81
CA LYS A 49 -2.31 4.59 -4.25
C LYS A 49 -2.49 6.06 -4.55
N GLY A 50 -3.47 6.72 -3.93
CA GLY A 50 -3.74 8.14 -4.11
C GLY A 50 -2.57 9.03 -3.68
N LEU A 51 -1.92 8.72 -2.55
CA LEU A 51 -0.74 9.44 -2.07
C LEU A 51 0.43 9.29 -3.06
N ILE A 52 0.70 8.07 -3.54
CA ILE A 52 1.77 7.81 -4.53
C ILE A 52 1.48 8.59 -5.83
N THR A 53 0.26 8.53 -6.35
CA THR A 53 -0.09 9.20 -7.62
C THR A 53 -0.09 10.73 -7.54
N ASN A 54 -0.17 11.28 -6.33
CA ASN A 54 -0.14 12.72 -6.08
C ASN A 54 1.20 13.20 -5.51
N ASN A 55 2.28 12.43 -5.65
CA ASN A 55 3.64 12.77 -5.21
C ASN A 55 3.78 12.99 -3.69
N GLU A 56 2.88 12.42 -2.89
CA GLU A 56 2.90 12.47 -1.42
C GLU A 56 3.38 11.14 -0.83
N ALA A 57 4.37 10.50 -1.47
CA ALA A 57 4.79 9.15 -1.12
C ALA A 57 5.30 9.04 0.33
N GLU A 58 5.84 10.11 0.93
CA GLU A 58 6.32 10.09 2.33
C GLU A 58 5.17 9.76 3.30
N LYS A 59 3.96 10.27 3.03
CA LYS A 59 2.75 10.01 3.83
C LYS A 59 2.32 8.54 3.77
N VAL A 60 2.77 7.77 2.78
CA VAL A 60 2.48 6.32 2.69
C VAL A 60 3.07 5.59 3.89
N LEU A 61 4.31 5.90 4.28
CA LEU A 61 4.95 5.23 5.41
C LEU A 61 4.35 5.68 6.74
N ASP A 62 3.99 6.94 6.87
CA ASP A 62 3.29 7.45 8.06
C ASP A 62 1.95 6.75 8.24
N LEU A 63 1.16 6.66 7.16
CA LEU A 63 -0.12 5.98 7.19
C LEU A 63 0.02 4.45 7.39
N PHE A 64 1.11 3.85 6.90
CA PHE A 64 1.42 2.45 7.17
C PHE A 64 1.75 2.21 8.64
N ASP A 65 2.44 3.12 9.32
CA ASP A 65 2.74 3.02 10.76
C ASP A 65 1.46 3.11 11.63
N GLU A 66 0.43 3.80 11.14
CA GLU A 66 -0.90 3.85 11.76
C GLU A 66 -1.73 2.58 11.54
N MET A 67 -1.44 1.80 10.50
CA MET A 67 -2.20 0.60 10.13
C MET A 67 -2.12 -0.48 11.22
N LYS A 68 -3.28 -0.89 11.75
CA LYS A 68 -3.40 -1.89 12.84
C LYS A 68 -3.84 -3.28 12.36
N ILE A 69 -4.01 -3.44 11.05
CA ILE A 69 -4.37 -4.71 10.41
C ILE A 69 -3.22 -5.16 9.52
N GLU A 70 -3.11 -6.47 9.27
CA GLU A 70 -2.10 -6.96 8.34
C GLU A 70 -2.49 -6.62 6.90
N PRO A 71 -1.55 -6.08 6.10
CA PRO A 71 -1.75 -5.84 4.68
C PRO A 71 -2.18 -7.10 3.92
N ASP A 72 -3.22 -6.99 3.12
CA ASP A 72 -3.53 -8.03 2.14
C ASP A 72 -2.55 -7.99 0.95
N GLN A 73 -2.67 -8.98 0.07
CA GLN A 73 -1.79 -9.14 -1.08
C GLN A 73 -1.72 -7.88 -1.98
N PHE A 74 -2.85 -7.21 -2.20
CA PHE A 74 -2.90 -6.00 -3.03
C PHE A 74 -2.27 -4.82 -2.30
N THR A 75 -2.58 -4.66 -1.01
CA THR A 75 -2.02 -3.62 -0.15
C THR A 75 -0.50 -3.73 -0.08
N LEU A 76 0.04 -4.95 0.07
CA LEU A 76 1.48 -5.22 0.03
C LEU A 76 2.13 -4.76 -1.27
N SER A 77 1.49 -5.04 -2.40
CA SER A 77 2.03 -4.68 -3.72
C SER A 77 2.15 -3.15 -3.87
N ILE A 78 1.17 -2.40 -3.36
CA ILE A 78 1.19 -0.94 -3.36
C ILE A 78 2.22 -0.40 -2.37
N LEU A 79 2.36 -1.01 -1.19
CA LEU A 79 3.39 -0.61 -0.21
C LEU A 79 4.81 -0.81 -0.76
N PHE A 80 5.08 -1.90 -1.48
CA PHE A 80 6.38 -2.10 -2.15
C PHE A 80 6.64 -1.01 -3.19
N ASN A 81 5.66 -0.66 -4.01
CA ASN A 81 5.77 0.44 -4.96
C ASN A 81 6.03 1.78 -4.23
N GLY A 82 5.30 2.08 -3.16
CA GLY A 82 5.55 3.27 -2.34
C GLY A 82 6.99 3.33 -1.81
N CYS A 83 7.52 2.19 -1.34
CA CYS A 83 8.92 2.11 -0.91
C CYS A 83 9.90 2.35 -2.07
N ALA A 84 9.63 1.78 -3.24
CA ALA A 84 10.44 1.94 -4.45
C ALA A 84 10.48 3.40 -4.92
N VAL A 85 9.34 4.11 -4.86
CA VAL A 85 9.22 5.53 -5.21
C VAL A 85 9.98 6.42 -4.23
N LEU A 86 9.87 6.15 -2.93
CA LEU A 86 10.55 6.93 -1.89
C LEU A 86 12.07 6.79 -1.93
N ASN A 87 12.55 5.59 -2.22
CA ASN A 87 13.97 5.26 -2.37
C ASN A 87 14.89 5.86 -1.29
N ASN A 88 14.45 5.82 -0.03
CA ASN A 88 15.20 6.31 1.12
C ASN A 88 15.42 5.20 2.16
N ASN A 89 16.25 5.47 3.18
CA ASN A 89 16.59 4.46 4.20
C ASN A 89 15.38 3.96 5.00
N ARG A 90 14.35 4.79 5.22
CA ARG A 90 13.13 4.39 5.93
C ARG A 90 12.34 3.41 5.06
N ALA A 91 12.15 3.74 3.79
CA ALA A 91 11.49 2.90 2.80
C ALA A 91 12.19 1.55 2.62
N MET A 92 13.53 1.50 2.59
CA MET A 92 14.29 0.25 2.52
C MET A 92 14.00 -0.66 3.72
N LYS A 93 14.05 -0.10 4.94
CA LYS A 93 13.78 -0.85 6.18
C LYS A 93 12.35 -1.36 6.21
N THR A 94 11.38 -0.53 5.83
CA THR A 94 9.97 -0.93 5.75
C THR A 94 9.75 -2.02 4.71
N GLY A 95 10.30 -1.86 3.50
CA GLY A 95 10.21 -2.85 2.43
C GLY A 95 10.76 -4.22 2.85
N LYS A 96 11.93 -4.26 3.49
CA LYS A 96 12.50 -5.51 4.02
C LYS A 96 11.64 -6.13 5.13
N LYS A 97 11.07 -5.32 6.02
CA LYS A 97 10.14 -5.79 7.06
C LYS A 97 8.87 -6.41 6.46
N LEU A 98 8.29 -5.76 5.44
CA LEU A 98 7.13 -6.28 4.71
C LEU A 98 7.45 -7.60 4.01
N LEU A 99 8.61 -7.66 3.33
CA LEU A 99 9.05 -8.88 2.66
C LEU A 99 9.27 -10.04 3.64
N ALA A 100 9.87 -9.80 4.80
CA ALA A 100 10.08 -10.83 5.82
C ALA A 100 8.77 -11.40 6.37
N LYS A 101 7.71 -10.59 6.44
CA LYS A 101 6.38 -11.00 6.90
C LYS A 101 5.46 -11.51 5.80
N MET A 102 5.87 -11.43 4.53
CA MET A 102 5.04 -11.74 3.38
C MET A 102 4.69 -13.24 3.33
N PRO A 103 3.39 -13.61 3.37
CA PRO A 103 2.93 -14.98 3.27
C PRO A 103 3.39 -15.69 1.98
N GLU A 104 3.64 -16.99 2.06
CA GLU A 104 4.15 -17.80 0.94
C GLU A 104 3.19 -17.80 -0.27
N ASN A 105 1.88 -17.82 -0.04
CA ASN A 105 0.90 -17.72 -1.12
C ASN A 105 0.94 -16.37 -1.86
N TYR A 106 1.38 -15.29 -1.19
CA TYR A 106 1.57 -14.00 -1.86
C TYR A 106 2.87 -13.96 -2.66
N ARG A 107 3.91 -14.72 -2.26
CA ARG A 107 5.17 -14.84 -3.00
C ARG A 107 5.02 -15.57 -4.34
N ASN A 108 4.03 -16.46 -4.41
CA ASN A 108 3.66 -17.10 -5.67
C ASN A 108 2.80 -16.19 -6.58
N ASN A 109 2.35 -15.02 -6.09
CA ASN A 109 1.64 -14.08 -6.93
C ASN A 109 2.60 -13.20 -7.72
N LYS A 110 2.49 -13.26 -9.05
CA LYS A 110 3.35 -12.49 -9.98
C LYS A 110 3.34 -10.99 -9.72
N ILE A 111 2.19 -10.39 -9.44
CA ILE A 111 2.08 -8.94 -9.23
C ILE A 111 2.85 -8.54 -7.95
N THR A 112 2.58 -9.23 -6.84
CA THR A 112 3.22 -8.89 -5.57
C THR A 112 4.73 -9.13 -5.62
N SER A 113 5.17 -10.26 -6.18
CA SER A 113 6.60 -10.55 -6.32
C SER A 113 7.31 -9.59 -7.27
N THR A 114 6.66 -9.18 -8.37
CA THR A 114 7.23 -8.17 -9.28
C THR A 114 7.42 -6.82 -8.57
N SER A 115 6.42 -6.39 -7.77
CA SER A 115 6.55 -5.15 -7.00
C SER A 115 7.63 -5.21 -5.93
N ALA A 116 7.82 -6.36 -5.28
CA ALA A 116 8.91 -6.57 -4.32
C ALA A 116 10.29 -6.56 -5.01
N ILE A 117 10.40 -7.19 -6.20
CA ILE A 117 11.62 -7.17 -7.01
C ILE A 117 11.97 -5.75 -7.43
N ASP A 118 11.02 -4.98 -7.98
CA ASP A 118 11.27 -3.59 -8.38
C ASP A 118 11.77 -2.76 -7.20
N MET A 119 11.12 -2.88 -6.04
CA MET A 119 11.56 -2.24 -4.79
C MET A 119 13.00 -2.60 -4.43
N LEU A 120 13.36 -3.88 -4.43
CA LEU A 120 14.73 -4.33 -4.12
C LEU A 120 15.75 -3.79 -5.13
N MET A 121 15.41 -3.79 -6.41
CA MET A 121 16.27 -3.27 -7.48
C MET A 121 16.54 -1.76 -7.31
N LYS A 122 15.56 -0.97 -6.88
CA LYS A 122 15.76 0.47 -6.58
C LYS A 122 16.74 0.70 -5.43
N PHE A 123 16.78 -0.20 -4.46
CA PHE A 123 17.75 -0.17 -3.36
C PHE A 123 19.07 -0.88 -3.67
N GLY A 124 19.24 -1.44 -4.88
CA GLY A 124 20.45 -2.15 -5.29
C GLY A 124 20.60 -3.57 -4.70
N ASP A 125 19.56 -4.12 -4.08
CA ASP A 125 19.55 -5.48 -3.50
C ASP A 125 19.23 -6.52 -4.59
N VAL A 126 20.13 -6.61 -5.58
CA VAL A 126 19.96 -7.45 -6.78
C VAL A 126 19.91 -8.93 -6.42
N GLU A 127 20.68 -9.36 -5.43
CA GLU A 127 20.74 -10.75 -4.99
C GLU A 127 19.38 -11.23 -4.46
N THR A 128 18.78 -10.48 -3.54
CA THR A 128 17.46 -10.83 -2.99
C THR A 128 16.38 -10.77 -4.09
N ALA A 129 16.45 -9.78 -4.99
CA ALA A 129 15.55 -9.69 -6.13
C ALA A 129 15.61 -10.93 -7.03
N GLN A 130 16.83 -11.41 -7.34
CA GLN A 130 17.04 -12.60 -8.15
C GLN A 130 16.49 -13.86 -7.46
N GLN A 131 16.70 -14.00 -6.15
CA GLN A 131 16.17 -15.13 -5.39
C GLN A 131 14.64 -15.18 -5.44
N ILE A 132 13.96 -14.04 -5.28
CA ILE A 132 12.51 -13.96 -5.42
C ILE A 132 12.10 -14.34 -6.84
N PHE A 133 12.74 -13.77 -7.87
CA PHE A 133 12.41 -14.06 -9.26
C PHE A 133 12.48 -15.55 -9.60
N LEU A 134 13.52 -16.24 -9.14
CA LEU A 134 13.72 -17.67 -9.36
C LEU A 134 12.76 -18.56 -8.53
N SER A 135 12.19 -18.03 -7.45
CA SER A 135 11.21 -18.72 -6.61
C SER A 135 9.78 -18.68 -7.15
N ILE A 136 9.49 -17.80 -8.12
CA ILE A 136 8.17 -17.69 -8.75
C ILE A 136 7.92 -18.97 -9.58
N LYS A 137 6.88 -19.72 -9.21
CA LYS A 137 6.42 -20.91 -9.94
C LYS A 137 5.50 -20.57 -11.11
#